data_AF-A0A3A8HFY4-F1
#
_entry.id   AF-A0A3A8HFY4-F1
#
_cell.length_a   1.000
_cell.length_b   1.000
_cell.length_c   1.000
_cell.angle_alpha   90.00
_cell.angle_beta   90.00
_cell.angle_gamma   90.00
#
_symmetry.space_group_name_H-M   'P 1'
#
loop_
_entity.id
_entity.type
_entity.pdbx_description
1 polymer ?
#
loop_
_entity_poly.entity_id
_entity_poly.type
_entity_poly.pdbx_seq_one_letter_code
_entity_poly.pdbx_strand_id
1 'polypeptide(L)'
;MLTVAIASEFHAYDGELYRYLLEQVLGTPIEAWKSEIEFNGCKHVRKQAGLYLNTAAQQGVRHALIAIDNDGGSTHGLPHHPLHDTAQECANAGGCRVCWLHNTIPTNWREDPYHSCVVVPVQTLETWILIAKGHEFSEPSPEQRYSRPVLKKDCYGKPQPSSQVMKGMALKWLSQPDAITRLSARPSFQAFVEQVKRW
;
A
#
# COMPACT_ATOMS: atom_id res chain seq x y z
N MET A 1 -7.37 13.16 -15.55
CA MET A 1 -6.38 12.07 -15.53
C MET A 1 -5.21 12.54 -14.70
N LEU A 2 -4.84 11.79 -13.67
CA LEU A 2 -3.77 12.13 -12.74
C LEU A 2 -2.63 11.11 -12.89
N THR A 3 -1.42 11.58 -13.13
CA THR A 3 -0.24 10.71 -13.19
C THR A 3 0.34 10.53 -11.78
N VAL A 4 0.49 9.29 -11.35
CA VAL A 4 0.98 8.92 -10.01
C VAL A 4 2.18 7.98 -10.15
N ALA A 5 3.26 8.27 -9.43
CA ALA A 5 4.40 7.38 -9.29
C ALA A 5 4.06 6.25 -8.31
N ILE A 6 3.70 5.08 -8.84
CA ILE A 6 3.31 3.91 -8.04
C ILE A 6 4.46 2.92 -8.01
N ALA A 7 5.04 2.75 -6.83
CA ALA A 7 6.14 1.82 -6.61
C ALA A 7 5.73 0.72 -5.63
N SER A 8 5.98 -0.53 -6.00
CA SER A 8 5.68 -1.70 -5.18
C SER A 8 6.59 -2.84 -5.61
N GLU A 9 6.92 -3.76 -4.69
CA GLU A 9 7.78 -4.91 -4.98
C GLU A 9 7.29 -5.78 -6.14
N PHE A 10 5.97 -5.84 -6.35
CA PHE A 10 5.39 -6.59 -7.46
C PHE A 10 4.35 -5.76 -8.23
N HIS A 11 4.87 -4.79 -9.01
CA HIS A 11 4.07 -3.77 -9.71
C HIS A 11 2.92 -4.34 -10.56
N ALA A 12 3.15 -5.44 -11.28
CA ALA A 12 2.16 -6.04 -12.17
C ALA A 12 0.86 -6.50 -11.46
N TYR A 13 0.90 -6.67 -10.14
CA TYR A 13 -0.26 -7.01 -9.32
C TYR A 13 -0.51 -5.92 -8.26
N ASP A 14 0.44 -5.67 -7.35
CA ASP A 14 0.24 -4.72 -6.24
C ASP A 14 0.02 -3.30 -6.77
N GLY A 15 0.87 -2.87 -7.69
CA GLY A 15 0.79 -1.54 -8.30
C GLY A 15 -0.54 -1.31 -9.01
N GLU A 16 -1.03 -2.30 -9.76
CA GLU A 16 -2.32 -2.22 -10.44
C GLU A 16 -3.51 -2.17 -9.48
N LEU A 17 -3.45 -2.90 -8.36
CA LEU A 17 -4.51 -2.85 -7.36
C LEU A 17 -4.52 -1.51 -6.61
N TYR A 18 -3.34 -0.97 -6.26
CA TYR A 18 -3.24 0.37 -5.69
C TYR A 18 -3.66 1.45 -6.68
N ARG A 19 -3.30 1.35 -7.96
CA ARG A 19 -3.78 2.23 -9.03
C ARG A 19 -5.31 2.25 -9.06
N TYR A 20 -5.94 1.08 -9.07
CA TYR A 20 -7.39 0.96 -9.04
C TYR A 20 -8.01 1.59 -7.78
N LEU A 21 -7.46 1.30 -6.60
CA LEU A 21 -7.95 1.86 -5.34
C LEU A 21 -7.81 3.40 -5.30
N LEU A 22 -6.71 3.95 -5.81
CA LEU A 22 -6.54 5.40 -5.96
C LEU A 22 -7.61 6.00 -6.87
N GLU A 23 -7.92 5.37 -8.01
CA GLU A 23 -9.00 5.81 -8.89
C GLU A 23 -10.35 5.85 -8.18
N GLN A 24 -10.66 4.82 -7.39
CA GLN A 24 -11.91 4.75 -6.63
C GLN A 24 -11.97 5.83 -5.54
N VAL A 25 -10.87 6.09 -4.84
CA VAL A 25 -10.82 7.08 -3.75
C VAL A 25 -10.87 8.51 -4.27
N LEU A 26 -10.16 8.81 -5.36
CA LEU A 26 -10.04 10.16 -5.92
C LEU A 26 -11.13 10.51 -6.93
N GLY A 27 -11.85 9.51 -7.47
CA GLY A 27 -12.86 9.72 -8.51
C GLY A 27 -12.28 10.23 -9.83
N THR A 28 -10.99 10.03 -10.09
CA THR A 28 -10.30 10.45 -11.31
C THR A 28 -9.47 9.30 -11.88
N PRO A 29 -9.36 9.14 -13.21
CA PRO A 29 -8.48 8.14 -13.81
C PRO A 29 -7.02 8.36 -13.40
N ILE A 30 -6.33 7.27 -13.06
CA ILE A 30 -4.93 7.26 -12.60
C ILE A 30 -4.06 6.57 -13.64
N GLU A 31 -3.06 7.31 -14.11
CA GLU A 31 -1.98 6.76 -14.93
C GLU A 31 -0.77 6.47 -14.05
N ALA A 32 -0.33 5.21 -14.02
CA ALA A 32 0.87 4.83 -13.30
C ALA A 32 2.12 5.28 -14.08
N TRP A 33 2.91 6.17 -13.48
CA TRP A 33 4.22 6.53 -14.01
C TRP A 33 5.18 5.34 -13.90
N LYS A 34 5.92 5.08 -14.97
CA LYS A 34 6.84 3.95 -15.11
C LYS A 34 8.29 4.41 -14.95
N SER A 35 9.08 3.58 -14.30
CA SER A 35 10.52 3.76 -14.12
C SER A 35 11.24 2.43 -14.30
N GLU A 36 12.51 2.49 -14.70
CA GLU A 36 13.43 1.34 -14.70
C GLU A 36 13.89 0.97 -13.27
N ILE A 37 13.55 1.77 -12.26
CA ILE A 37 13.91 1.50 -10.86
C ILE A 37 12.98 0.42 -10.30
N GLU A 38 13.54 -0.75 -10.04
CA GLU A 38 12.82 -1.89 -9.48
C GLU A 38 12.96 -1.97 -7.96
N PHE A 39 11.84 -2.10 -7.27
CA PHE A 39 11.81 -2.33 -5.82
C PHE A 39 11.79 -3.83 -5.53
N ASN A 40 12.72 -4.29 -4.70
CA ASN A 40 12.80 -5.68 -4.26
C ASN A 40 13.25 -5.76 -2.80
N GLY A 41 12.29 -5.96 -1.90
CA GLY A 41 12.54 -5.98 -0.47
C GLY A 41 12.67 -4.59 0.15
N CYS A 42 12.33 -4.50 1.43
CA CYS A 42 12.33 -3.25 2.20
C CYS A 42 13.67 -2.48 2.16
N LYS A 43 14.81 -3.19 2.10
CA LYS A 43 16.14 -2.56 2.02
C LYS A 43 16.38 -1.83 0.70
N HIS A 44 15.92 -2.37 -0.43
CA HIS A 44 16.05 -1.71 -1.73
C HIS A 44 15.10 -0.53 -1.84
N VAL A 45 13.84 -0.72 -1.42
CA VAL A 45 12.84 0.35 -1.36
C VAL A 45 13.41 1.55 -0.60
N ARG A 46 13.97 1.33 0.59
CA ARG A 46 14.60 2.40 1.40
C ARG A 46 15.72 3.14 0.67
N LYS A 47 16.60 2.41 -0.03
CA LYS A 47 17.75 3.02 -0.72
C LYS A 47 17.34 3.79 -1.96
N GLN A 48 16.30 3.33 -2.66
CA GLN A 48 15.94 3.83 -3.99
C GLN A 48 14.75 4.79 -3.99
N ALA A 49 13.93 4.84 -2.94
CA ALA A 49 12.74 5.71 -2.88
C ALA A 49 13.07 7.18 -3.19
N GLY A 50 14.14 7.73 -2.62
CA GLY A 50 14.57 9.11 -2.91
C GLY A 50 14.92 9.32 -4.38
N LEU A 51 15.67 8.39 -4.99
CA LEU A 51 16.02 8.47 -6.41
C LEU A 51 14.77 8.36 -7.29
N TYR A 52 13.89 7.39 -7.01
CA TYR A 52 12.62 7.17 -7.71
C TYR A 52 11.75 8.43 -7.71
N LEU A 53 11.55 9.03 -6.54
CA LEU A 53 10.77 10.25 -6.38
C LEU A 53 11.41 11.45 -7.09
N ASN A 54 12.74 11.60 -7.03
CA ASN A 54 13.44 12.66 -7.75
C ASN A 54 13.30 12.51 -9.27
N THR A 55 13.43 11.29 -9.80
CA THR A 55 13.23 11.03 -11.23
C THR A 55 11.79 11.30 -11.65
N ALA A 56 10.81 10.90 -10.83
CA ALA A 56 9.39 11.22 -11.06
C ALA A 56 9.16 12.74 -11.10
N ALA A 57 9.74 13.48 -10.14
CA ALA A 57 9.63 14.94 -10.08
C ALA A 57 10.21 15.63 -11.32
N GLN A 58 11.36 15.16 -11.81
CA GLN A 58 12.01 15.66 -13.02
C GLN A 58 11.15 15.48 -14.28
N GLN A 59 10.26 14.48 -14.29
CA GLN A 59 9.31 14.23 -15.37
C GLN A 59 7.92 14.88 -15.13
N GLY A 60 7.83 15.79 -14.15
CA GLY A 60 6.59 16.52 -13.86
C GLY A 60 5.59 15.76 -12.98
N VAL A 61 5.90 14.55 -12.52
CA VAL A 61 5.03 13.80 -11.61
C VAL A 61 5.06 14.45 -10.22
N ARG A 62 3.90 14.60 -9.60
CA ARG A 62 3.76 15.26 -8.30
C ARG A 62 3.08 14.43 -7.23
N HIS A 63 2.53 13.27 -7.57
CA HIS A 63 1.89 12.36 -6.61
C HIS A 63 2.57 11.01 -6.66
N ALA A 64 2.73 10.38 -5.50
CA ALA A 64 3.40 9.10 -5.39
C ALA A 64 2.73 8.19 -4.37
N LEU A 65 2.76 6.90 -4.64
CA LEU A 65 2.41 5.84 -3.70
C LEU A 65 3.57 4.85 -3.67
N ILE A 66 4.12 4.62 -2.48
CA ILE A 66 5.15 3.61 -2.27
C ILE A 66 4.60 2.53 -1.35
N ALA A 67 4.46 1.32 -1.89
CA ALA A 67 4.04 0.16 -1.15
C ALA A 67 5.26 -0.65 -0.67
N ILE A 68 5.29 -0.96 0.62
CA ILE A 68 6.38 -1.70 1.27
C ILE A 68 5.86 -2.90 2.06
N ASP A 69 6.58 -4.02 2.04
CA ASP A 69 6.25 -5.13 2.92
C ASP A 69 6.64 -4.79 4.38
N ASN A 70 5.71 -5.04 5.29
CA ASN A 70 5.88 -4.80 6.72
C ASN A 70 6.04 -6.11 7.50
N ASP A 71 6.07 -7.27 6.83
CA ASP A 71 6.24 -8.60 7.43
C ASP A 71 5.23 -8.92 8.56
N GLY A 72 4.02 -8.32 8.48
CA GLY A 72 2.92 -8.50 9.43
C GLY A 72 2.97 -7.56 10.65
N GLY A 73 1.79 -7.23 11.19
CA GLY A 73 1.66 -6.37 12.37
C GLY A 73 2.19 -6.98 13.66
N SER A 74 2.19 -8.31 13.77
CA SER A 74 2.71 -9.04 14.94
C SER A 74 4.20 -8.84 15.17
N THR A 75 4.95 -8.55 14.10
CA THR A 75 6.41 -8.46 14.14
C THR A 75 6.88 -7.01 14.17
N HIS A 76 6.21 -6.12 13.43
CA HIS A 76 6.68 -4.77 13.14
C HIS A 76 5.66 -3.66 13.44
N GLY A 77 4.55 -3.96 14.13
CA GLY A 77 3.48 -2.99 14.39
C GLY A 77 2.74 -2.58 13.11
N LEU A 78 1.52 -2.04 13.25
CA LEU A 78 0.77 -1.50 12.10
C LEU A 78 0.63 0.00 12.20
N PRO A 79 0.89 0.76 11.12
CA PRO A 79 0.91 2.22 11.16
C PRO A 79 -0.44 2.86 11.50
N HIS A 80 -1.54 2.12 11.30
CA HIS A 80 -2.90 2.55 11.59
C HIS A 80 -3.44 2.04 12.94
N HIS A 81 -2.64 1.33 13.74
CA HIS A 81 -3.08 0.80 15.02
C HIS A 81 -3.08 1.92 16.09
N PRO A 82 -4.08 2.02 16.99
CA PRO A 82 -4.16 3.14 17.95
C PRO A 82 -2.96 3.27 18.91
N LEU A 83 -2.31 2.15 19.24
CA LEU A 83 -1.13 2.12 20.11
C LEU A 83 0.19 2.31 19.34
N HIS A 84 0.14 2.67 18.06
CA HIS A 84 1.32 2.77 17.22
C HIS A 84 2.07 4.09 17.46
N ASP A 85 3.26 4.00 18.08
CA ASP A 85 4.15 5.13 18.29
C ASP A 85 5.20 5.21 17.16
N THR A 86 5.03 6.18 16.26
CA THR A 86 5.95 6.38 15.13
C THR A 86 7.39 6.62 15.57
N ALA A 87 7.63 7.34 16.67
CA ALA A 87 8.98 7.65 17.14
C ALA A 87 9.67 6.39 17.66
N GLN A 88 8.95 5.59 18.46
CA GLN A 88 9.45 4.30 18.96
C GLN A 88 9.72 3.32 17.80
N GLU A 89 8.81 3.24 16.85
CA GLU A 89 8.89 2.31 15.71
C GLU A 89 10.06 2.66 14.79
N CYS A 90 10.37 3.94 14.62
CA CYS A 90 11.54 4.38 13.87
C CYS A 90 12.87 4.16 14.59
N ALA A 91 12.88 4.21 15.93
CA ALA A 91 14.06 3.91 16.73
C ALA A 91 14.37 2.41 16.82
N ASN A 92 13.36 1.55 16.68
CA ASN A 92 13.51 0.10 16.77
C ASN A 92 13.96 -0.52 15.43
N ALA A 93 15.11 -1.20 15.39
CA ALA A 93 15.64 -1.94 14.22
C ALA A 93 14.64 -2.93 13.58
N GLY A 94 13.75 -3.48 14.41
CA GLY A 94 12.64 -4.34 14.03
C GLY A 94 11.29 -3.64 14.16
N GLY A 95 11.20 -2.32 14.07
CA GLY A 95 9.94 -1.59 14.06
C GLY A 95 9.31 -1.50 12.67
N CYS A 96 8.27 -0.67 12.58
CA CYS A 96 7.43 -0.54 11.40
C CYS A 96 8.18 -0.03 10.16
N ARG A 97 8.17 -0.85 9.12
CA ARG A 97 8.82 -0.55 7.83
C ARG A 97 8.17 0.60 7.09
N VAL A 98 6.86 0.81 7.29
CA VAL A 98 6.15 1.98 6.75
C VAL A 98 6.69 3.26 7.38
N CYS A 99 6.79 3.35 8.70
CA CYS A 99 7.33 4.51 9.39
C CYS A 99 8.80 4.78 9.06
N TRP A 100 9.58 3.71 8.96
CA TRP A 100 10.96 3.78 8.51
C TRP A 100 11.08 4.39 7.12
N LEU A 101 10.27 3.93 6.17
CA LEU A 101 10.30 4.44 4.80
C LEU A 101 9.81 5.88 4.75
N HIS A 102 8.73 6.20 5.45
CA HIS A 102 8.20 7.55 5.56
C HIS A 102 9.25 8.54 6.07
N ASN A 103 10.13 8.11 6.98
CA ASN A 103 11.24 8.93 7.46
C ASN A 103 12.43 9.07 6.51
N THR A 104 12.45 8.31 5.42
CA THR A 104 13.50 8.36 4.39
C THR A 104 13.05 9.03 3.10
N ILE A 105 11.76 9.33 2.97
CA ILE A 105 11.21 10.09 1.84
C ILE A 105 11.70 11.54 1.92
N PRO A 106 12.11 12.14 0.80
CA PRO A 106 12.49 13.55 0.77
C PRO A 106 11.38 14.47 1.31
N THR A 107 11.74 15.46 2.12
CA THR A 107 10.82 16.36 2.81
C THR A 107 9.79 17.00 1.87
N ASN A 108 10.21 17.41 0.67
CA ASN A 108 9.35 18.02 -0.34
C ASN A 108 8.27 17.07 -0.91
N TRP A 109 8.31 15.77 -0.62
CA TRP A 109 7.26 14.81 -0.97
C TRP A 109 6.36 14.45 0.21
N ARG A 110 6.81 14.75 1.43
CA ARG A 110 6.18 14.33 2.68
C ARG A 110 5.51 15.47 3.43
N GLU A 111 5.94 16.70 3.21
CA GLU A 111 5.53 17.88 3.95
C GLU A 111 4.94 18.95 3.02
N ASP A 112 4.42 20.02 3.62
CA ASP A 112 3.86 21.18 2.92
C ASP A 112 4.92 21.80 1.98
N PRO A 113 4.55 22.25 0.76
CA PRO A 113 3.18 22.36 0.22
C PRO A 113 2.68 21.12 -0.55
N TYR A 114 3.45 20.04 -0.63
CA TYR A 114 3.12 18.94 -1.54
C TYR A 114 2.34 17.81 -0.85
N HIS A 115 2.79 17.33 0.32
CA HIS A 115 2.17 16.18 1.03
C HIS A 115 1.75 15.00 0.12
N SER A 116 2.52 14.75 -0.94
CA SER A 116 2.02 14.04 -2.11
C SER A 116 2.53 12.61 -2.24
N CYS A 117 3.32 12.14 -1.28
CA CYS A 117 3.76 10.74 -1.22
C CYS A 117 3.07 9.97 -0.09
N VAL A 118 2.33 8.93 -0.48
CA VAL A 118 1.66 7.99 0.43
C VAL A 118 2.53 6.76 0.59
N VAL A 119 2.72 6.29 1.83
CA VAL A 119 3.36 5.01 2.11
C VAL A 119 2.35 4.03 2.65
N VAL A 120 2.22 2.88 2.00
CA VAL A 120 1.24 1.85 2.36
C VAL A 120 1.90 0.50 2.60
N PRO A 121 1.45 -0.27 3.60
CA PRO A 121 1.91 -1.63 3.76
C PRO A 121 1.26 -2.53 2.72
N VAL A 122 2.04 -3.30 1.95
CA VAL A 122 1.49 -4.27 0.98
C VAL A 122 0.63 -5.32 1.70
N GLN A 123 0.89 -5.58 2.98
CA GLN A 123 0.13 -6.55 3.77
C GLN A 123 -1.35 -6.19 3.96
N THR A 124 -1.69 -4.90 4.07
CA THR A 124 -3.10 -4.50 4.21
C THR A 124 -3.88 -4.73 2.93
N LEU A 125 -3.20 -4.71 1.77
CA LEU A 125 -3.84 -4.94 0.47
C LEU A 125 -4.53 -6.31 0.42
N GLU A 126 -3.87 -7.38 0.87
CA GLU A 126 -4.49 -8.72 0.84
C GLU A 126 -5.67 -8.82 1.80
N THR A 127 -5.59 -8.14 2.95
CA THR A 127 -6.74 -8.04 3.87
C THR A 127 -7.90 -7.30 3.22
N TRP A 128 -7.64 -6.17 2.54
CA TRP A 128 -8.67 -5.42 1.83
C TRP A 128 -9.32 -6.27 0.74
N ILE A 129 -8.54 -7.06 -0.01
CA ILE A 129 -9.08 -7.97 -1.02
C ILE A 129 -10.00 -9.03 -0.39
N LEU A 130 -9.65 -9.59 0.78
CA LEU A 130 -10.52 -10.52 1.49
C LEU A 130 -11.84 -9.87 1.91
N ILE A 131 -11.81 -8.62 2.38
CA ILE A 131 -13.01 -7.88 2.79
C ILE A 131 -13.88 -7.54 1.58
N ALA A 132 -13.28 -7.12 0.47
CA ALA A 132 -13.97 -6.89 -0.78
C ALA A 132 -14.59 -8.19 -1.32
N LYS A 133 -13.95 -9.34 -1.11
CA LYS A 133 -14.50 -10.68 -1.40
C LYS A 133 -15.69 -11.06 -0.50
N GLY A 134 -15.91 -10.35 0.61
CA GLY A 134 -16.99 -10.59 1.57
C GLY A 134 -16.59 -11.47 2.75
N HIS A 135 -15.29 -11.58 3.03
CA HIS A 135 -14.80 -12.28 4.20
C HIS A 135 -14.94 -11.43 5.45
N GLU A 136 -15.45 -12.02 6.52
CA GLU A 136 -15.59 -11.39 7.83
C GLU A 136 -14.44 -11.80 8.75
N PHE A 137 -13.96 -10.87 9.57
CA PHE A 137 -12.86 -11.12 10.50
C PHE A 137 -13.25 -10.78 11.94
N SER A 138 -12.80 -11.60 12.88
CA SER A 138 -12.71 -11.24 14.29
C SER A 138 -11.40 -10.50 14.57
N GLU A 139 -11.40 -9.55 15.50
CA GLU A 139 -10.16 -8.94 15.98
C GLU A 139 -9.31 -9.94 16.80
N PRO A 140 -7.97 -9.88 16.76
CA PRO A 140 -7.17 -8.95 15.97
C PRO A 140 -7.20 -9.26 14.48
N SER A 141 -7.21 -8.22 13.66
CA SER A 141 -7.38 -8.32 12.21
C SER A 141 -6.27 -9.15 11.52
N PRO A 142 -6.53 -9.76 10.34
CA PRO A 142 -5.60 -10.70 9.71
C PRO A 142 -4.21 -10.14 9.42
N GLU A 143 -4.11 -8.88 9.01
CA GLU A 143 -2.83 -8.20 8.79
C GLU A 143 -2.01 -8.04 10.08
N GLN A 144 -2.65 -8.12 11.26
CA GLN A 144 -1.96 -8.14 12.55
C GLN A 144 -1.38 -9.50 12.86
N ARG A 145 -1.98 -10.58 12.37
CA ARG A 145 -1.67 -11.96 12.80
C ARG A 145 -0.83 -12.74 11.81
N TYR A 146 -1.06 -12.52 10.53
CA TYR A 146 -0.57 -13.38 9.47
C TYR A 146 0.42 -12.60 8.60
N SER A 147 1.32 -13.34 7.97
CA SER A 147 2.20 -12.82 6.93
C SER A 147 1.51 -12.82 5.58
N ARG A 148 2.05 -12.06 4.62
CA ARG A 148 1.48 -11.93 3.27
C ARG A 148 1.27 -13.25 2.53
N PRO A 149 2.21 -14.21 2.58
CA PRO A 149 2.00 -15.49 1.92
C PRO A 149 0.83 -16.29 2.50
N VAL A 150 0.50 -16.10 3.78
CA VAL A 150 -0.67 -16.75 4.41
C VAL A 150 -1.95 -16.09 3.92
N LEU A 151 -2.04 -14.76 3.97
CA LEU A 151 -3.23 -14.05 3.47
C LEU A 151 -3.51 -14.33 2.00
N LYS A 152 -2.47 -14.38 1.15
CA LYS A 152 -2.64 -14.73 -0.27
C LYS A 152 -3.20 -16.13 -0.47
N LYS A 153 -2.81 -17.11 0.36
CA LYS A 153 -3.37 -18.47 0.30
C LYS A 153 -4.84 -18.47 0.69
N ASP A 154 -5.25 -17.66 1.65
CA ASP A 154 -6.65 -17.54 2.05
C ASP A 154 -7.49 -16.79 0.99
N CYS A 155 -6.90 -15.80 0.31
CA CYS A 155 -7.52 -15.10 -0.81
C CYS A 155 -7.82 -16.05 -1.98
N TYR A 156 -6.79 -16.78 -2.43
CA TYR A 156 -6.76 -17.43 -3.75
C TYR A 156 -6.77 -18.95 -3.74
N GLY A 157 -6.61 -19.58 -2.57
CA GLY A 157 -6.55 -21.02 -2.41
C GLY A 157 -5.17 -21.63 -2.71
N LYS A 158 -5.13 -22.98 -2.70
CA LYS A 158 -3.98 -23.79 -3.08
C LYS A 158 -4.39 -24.82 -4.14
N PRO A 159 -3.66 -24.97 -5.26
CA PRO A 159 -2.47 -24.19 -5.63
C PRO A 159 -2.80 -22.72 -5.92
N GLN A 160 -1.83 -21.84 -5.66
CA GLN A 160 -2.00 -20.41 -5.91
C GLN A 160 -1.95 -20.15 -7.43
N PRO A 161 -2.92 -19.42 -8.01
CA PRO A 161 -2.95 -19.15 -9.44
C PRO A 161 -1.87 -18.12 -9.84
N SER A 162 -1.67 -17.94 -11.14
CA SER A 162 -0.71 -16.96 -11.66
C SER A 162 -1.08 -15.54 -11.23
N SER A 163 -0.09 -14.65 -11.17
CA SER A 163 -0.28 -13.24 -10.80
C SER A 163 -1.31 -12.50 -11.66
N GLN A 164 -1.37 -12.84 -12.95
CA GLN A 164 -2.37 -12.26 -13.86
C GLN A 164 -3.80 -12.69 -13.48
N VAL A 165 -3.98 -13.96 -13.12
CA VAL A 165 -5.28 -14.48 -12.68
C VAL A 165 -5.66 -13.90 -11.32
N MET A 166 -4.71 -13.85 -10.37
CA MET A 166 -4.94 -13.21 -9.07
C MET A 166 -5.37 -11.75 -9.22
N LYS A 167 -4.71 -10.99 -10.10
CA LYS A 167 -5.08 -9.60 -10.40
C LYS A 167 -6.52 -9.51 -10.91
N GLY A 168 -6.89 -10.35 -11.89
CA GLY A 168 -8.24 -10.35 -12.44
C GLY A 168 -9.31 -10.68 -11.39
N MET A 169 -9.03 -11.63 -10.50
CA MET A 169 -9.92 -11.97 -9.39
C MET A 169 -10.04 -10.83 -8.36
N ALA A 170 -8.90 -10.23 -7.96
CA ALA A 170 -8.88 -9.11 -7.02
C ALA A 170 -9.66 -7.91 -7.55
N LEU A 171 -9.41 -7.51 -8.81
CA LEU A 171 -10.13 -6.40 -9.44
C LEU A 171 -11.62 -6.68 -9.54
N LYS A 172 -12.02 -7.93 -9.83
CA LYS A 172 -13.44 -8.33 -9.84
C LYS A 172 -14.11 -8.19 -8.47
N TRP A 173 -13.39 -8.51 -7.38
CA TRP A 173 -13.92 -8.34 -6.03
C TRP A 173 -13.96 -6.87 -5.63
N LEU A 174 -12.93 -6.10 -5.95
CA LEU A 174 -12.87 -4.66 -5.69
C LEU A 174 -13.89 -3.86 -6.49
N SER A 175 -14.33 -4.34 -7.66
CA SER A 175 -15.35 -3.70 -8.47
C SER A 175 -16.80 -4.01 -8.06
N GLN A 176 -17.00 -4.80 -7.00
CA GLN A 176 -18.35 -5.00 -6.47
C GLN A 176 -18.90 -3.67 -5.92
N PRO A 177 -20.20 -3.35 -6.11
CA PRO A 177 -20.76 -2.04 -5.73
C PRO A 177 -20.57 -1.66 -4.26
N ASP A 178 -20.51 -2.65 -3.37
CA ASP A 178 -20.37 -2.47 -1.93
C ASP A 178 -18.95 -2.72 -1.42
N ALA A 179 -17.99 -3.07 -2.29
CA ALA A 179 -16.61 -3.34 -1.88
C ALA A 179 -15.99 -2.13 -1.18
N ILE A 180 -16.09 -0.93 -1.78
CA ILE A 180 -15.55 0.30 -1.16
C ILE A 180 -16.25 0.58 0.17
N THR A 181 -17.57 0.39 0.27
CA THR A 181 -18.31 0.55 1.53
C THR A 181 -17.78 -0.39 2.62
N ARG A 182 -17.55 -1.66 2.31
CA ARG A 182 -16.97 -2.64 3.25
C ARG A 182 -15.55 -2.24 3.66
N LEU A 183 -14.74 -1.78 2.71
CA LEU A 183 -13.38 -1.30 2.98
C LEU A 183 -13.37 -0.05 3.86
N SER A 184 -14.26 0.91 3.63
CA SER A 184 -14.38 2.15 4.40
C SER A 184 -14.71 1.93 5.88
N ALA A 185 -15.20 0.75 6.27
CA ALA A 185 -15.39 0.39 7.67
C ALA A 185 -14.09 -0.02 8.39
N ARG A 186 -12.96 -0.11 7.67
CA ARG A 186 -11.69 -0.58 8.24
C ARG A 186 -10.73 0.56 8.57
N PRO A 187 -10.13 0.58 9.77
CA PRO A 187 -9.13 1.57 10.15
C PRO A 187 -7.94 1.64 9.17
N SER A 188 -7.48 0.48 8.68
CA SER A 188 -6.36 0.42 7.73
C SER A 188 -6.66 1.12 6.41
N PHE A 189 -7.88 0.96 5.89
CA PHE A 189 -8.30 1.62 4.65
C PHE A 189 -8.64 3.10 4.88
N GLN A 190 -9.23 3.46 6.03
CA GLN A 190 -9.46 4.85 6.42
C GLN A 190 -8.15 5.63 6.48
N ALA A 191 -7.12 5.09 7.12
CA ALA A 191 -5.79 5.71 7.17
C ALA A 191 -5.16 5.89 5.78
N PHE A 192 -5.43 4.98 4.83
CA PHE A 192 -5.02 5.15 3.44
C PHE A 192 -5.78 6.31 2.76
N VAL A 193 -7.10 6.33 2.89
CA VAL A 193 -7.96 7.38 2.33
C VAL A 193 -7.58 8.76 2.88
N GLU A 194 -7.31 8.87 4.18
CA GLU A 194 -6.88 10.11 4.82
C GLU A 194 -5.54 10.63 4.28
N GLN A 195 -4.57 9.74 4.02
CA GLN A 195 -3.31 10.14 3.39
C GLN A 195 -3.53 10.63 1.96
N VAL A 196 -4.34 9.92 1.17
CA VAL A 196 -4.64 10.28 -0.23
C VAL A 196 -5.42 11.59 -0.33
N LYS A 197 -6.33 11.88 0.61
CA LYS A 197 -7.10 13.14 0.64
C LYS A 197 -6.26 14.39 0.99
N ARG A 198 -5.02 14.20 1.43
CA ARG A 198 -4.09 15.31 1.73
C ARG A 198 -3.26 15.73 0.51
N TRP A 199 -3.39 15.03 -0.61
CA TRP A 199 -2.87 15.44 -1.91
C TRP A 199 -3.58 16.71 -2.40
#